data_AF-A0A661BCA8-F1
#
_entry.id   AF-A0A661BCA8-F1
#
_cell.length_a   1.000
_cell.length_b   1.000
_cell.length_c   1.000
_cell.angle_alpha   90.00
_cell.angle_beta   90.00
_cell.angle_gamma   90.00
#
_symmetry.space_group_name_H-M   'P 1'
#
loop_
_entity.id
_entity.type
_entity.pdbx_description
1 polymer ?
#
loop_
_entity_poly.entity_id
_entity_poly.type
_entity_poly.pdbx_seq_one_letter_code
_entity_poly.pdbx_strand_id
1 'polypeptide(L)'
;EMEKVLSKIDFSPPKVRFYANVTGDRVENPEEIRKNLVLQLTHPVRWIDIVKSMVRDGDNRFVEIGPGKVLRGLIKRISKDVETVGYEEILRKE
;
A
#
# COMPACT_ATOMS: atom_id res chain seq x y z
N GLU A 1 -1.00 12.05 20.04
CA GLU A 1 -2.25 12.42 19.32
C GLU A 1 -2.80 11.30 18.43
N MET A 2 -2.10 10.83 17.40
CA MET A 2 -2.63 9.79 16.49
C MET A 2 -3.07 8.51 17.22
N GLU A 3 -2.26 7.99 18.15
CA GLU A 3 -2.61 6.80 18.93
C GLU A 3 -3.93 6.94 19.70
N LYS A 4 -4.17 8.10 20.33
CA LYS A 4 -5.41 8.38 21.07
C LYS A 4 -6.64 8.47 20.17
N VAL A 5 -6.46 8.91 18.92
CA VAL A 5 -7.55 8.94 17.94
C VAL A 5 -7.85 7.52 17.46
N LEU A 6 -6.79 6.78 17.12
CA LEU A 6 -6.93 5.42 16.64
C LEU A 6 -7.56 4.50 17.69
N SER A 7 -7.26 4.64 18.98
CA SER A 7 -7.85 3.79 20.04
C SER A 7 -9.38 3.85 20.14
N LYS A 8 -10.01 4.85 19.50
CA LYS A 8 -11.47 5.03 19.45
C LYS A 8 -12.12 4.47 18.18
N ILE A 9 -11.33 3.85 17.30
CA ILE A 9 -11.77 3.32 16.01
C ILE A 9 -11.71 1.80 16.07
N ASP A 10 -12.78 1.14 15.63
CA ASP A 10 -12.80 -0.31 15.49
C ASP A 10 -12.07 -0.72 14.21
N PHE A 11 -11.10 -1.62 14.35
CA PHE A 11 -10.36 -2.19 13.23
C PHE A 11 -10.84 -3.62 13.00
N SER A 12 -11.07 -3.97 11.74
CA SER A 12 -11.41 -5.32 11.31
C SER A 12 -10.32 -5.89 10.43
N PRO A 13 -10.20 -7.23 10.31
CA PRO A 13 -9.27 -7.85 9.38
C PRO A 13 -9.45 -7.30 7.96
N PRO A 14 -8.36 -6.99 7.23
CA PRO A 14 -8.45 -6.51 5.86
C PRO A 14 -9.20 -7.52 4.97
N LYS A 15 -10.16 -7.02 4.19
CA LYS A 15 -10.87 -7.83 3.18
C LYS A 15 -10.02 -8.10 1.94
N VAL A 16 -8.94 -7.36 1.77
CA VAL A 16 -7.95 -7.47 0.69
C VAL A 16 -6.56 -7.47 1.30
N ARG A 17 -5.55 -7.94 0.56
CA ARG A 17 -4.16 -7.90 1.04
C ARG A 17 -3.75 -6.46 1.35
N PHE A 18 -3.22 -6.25 2.55
CA PHE A 18 -2.78 -4.95 3.02
C PHE A 18 -1.28 -5.00 3.33
N TYR A 19 -0.52 -4.07 2.75
CA TYR A 19 0.94 -3.97 2.94
C TYR A 19 1.26 -2.67 3.67
N ALA A 20 2.03 -2.74 4.76
CA ALA A 20 2.30 -1.59 5.61
C ALA A 20 3.66 -0.94 5.31
N ASN A 21 3.70 0.39 5.32
CA ASN A 21 4.92 1.18 5.08
C ASN A 21 6.07 0.83 6.05
N VAL A 22 5.73 0.53 7.30
CA VAL A 22 6.70 0.26 8.37
C VAL A 22 7.33 -1.11 8.21
N THR A 23 6.55 -2.13 7.86
CA THR A 23 7.02 -3.53 7.77
C THR A 23 7.62 -3.82 6.40
N GLY A 24 7.14 -3.16 5.34
CA GLY A 24 7.51 -3.51 3.97
C GLY A 24 6.78 -4.77 3.45
N ASP A 25 5.84 -5.31 4.23
CA ASP A 25 5.22 -6.62 3.96
C ASP A 25 3.73 -6.61 4.35
N ARG A 26 3.07 -7.72 4.03
CA ARG A 26 1.65 -7.96 4.29
C ARG A 26 1.38 -8.02 5.79
N VAL A 27 0.31 -7.36 6.22
CA VAL A 27 -0.17 -7.37 7.61
C VAL A 27 -1.66 -7.70 7.60
N GLU A 28 -2.05 -8.73 8.35
CA GLU A 28 -3.45 -9.18 8.45
C GLU A 28 -4.08 -8.85 9.80
N ASN A 29 -3.27 -8.73 10.86
CA ASN A 29 -3.77 -8.48 12.21
C ASN A 29 -4.21 -7.01 12.36
N PRO A 30 -5.49 -6.73 12.68
CA PRO A 30 -6.00 -5.37 12.86
C PRO A 30 -5.24 -4.54 13.89
N GLU A 31 -4.80 -5.16 14.99
CA GLU A 31 -4.07 -4.46 16.05
C GLU A 31 -2.63 -4.14 15.64
N GLU A 32 -2.02 -4.98 14.80
CA GLU A 32 -0.72 -4.68 14.20
C GLU A 32 -0.83 -3.54 13.18
N ILE A 33 -1.91 -3.51 12.39
CA ILE A 33 -2.19 -2.39 11.47
C ILE A 33 -2.33 -1.09 12.27
N ARG A 34 -3.11 -1.09 13.36
CA ARG A 34 -3.27 0.07 14.25
C ARG A 34 -1.92 0.57 14.76
N LYS A 35 -1.07 -0.34 15.27
CA LYS A 35 0.28 -0.01 15.74
C LYS A 35 1.14 0.58 14.61
N ASN A 36 1.15 -0.05 13.43
CA ASN A 36 1.95 0.39 12.29
C ASN A 36 1.51 1.78 11.77
N LEU A 37 0.22 2.11 11.86
CA LEU A 37 -0.28 3.45 11.51
C LEU A 37 0.26 4.55 12.43
N VAL A 38 0.57 4.26 13.70
CA VAL A 38 1.26 5.20 14.59
C VAL A 38 2.74 5.27 14.24
N LEU A 39 3.38 4.11 14.09
CA LEU A 39 4.82 4.01 13.82
C LEU A 39 5.23 4.67 12.50
N GLN A 40 4.38 4.65 11.47
CA GLN A 40 4.70 5.24 10.16
C GLN A 40 5.00 6.74 10.22
N LEU A 41 4.57 7.44 11.27
CA LEU A 41 4.87 8.87 11.44
C LEU A 41 6.36 9.12 11.73
N THR A 42 7.06 8.13 12.27
CA THR A 42 8.46 8.25 12.72
C THR A 42 9.38 7.20 12.09
N HIS A 43 8.83 6.28 11.30
CA HIS A 43 9.57 5.22 10.62
C HIS A 43 9.65 5.49 9.11
N PRO A 44 10.71 5.02 8.44
CA PRO A 44 10.85 5.18 7.00
C PRO A 44 9.74 4.44 6.25
N VAL A 45 9.37 4.98 5.08
CA VAL A 45 8.45 4.32 4.14
C VAL A 45 9.24 3.29 3.34
N ARG A 46 9.01 2.00 3.61
CA ARG A 46 9.69 0.88 2.94
C ARG A 46 9.03 0.52 1.60
N TRP A 47 8.89 1.52 0.72
CA TRP A 47 8.14 1.38 -0.54
C TRP A 47 8.71 0.32 -1.49
N ILE A 48 10.04 0.23 -1.60
CA ILE A 48 10.69 -0.79 -2.44
C ILE A 48 10.34 -2.20 -1.95
N ASP A 49 10.34 -2.41 -0.64
CA ASP A 49 10.01 -3.70 -0.04
C ASP A 49 8.53 -4.03 -0.26
N ILE A 50 7.62 -3.07 -0.07
CA ILE A 50 6.19 -3.24 -0.35
C ILE A 50 5.94 -3.73 -1.78
N VAL A 51 6.53 -3.06 -2.78
CA VAL A 51 6.33 -3.44 -4.19
C VAL A 51 6.93 -4.83 -4.47
N LYS A 52 8.10 -5.15 -3.91
CA LYS A 52 8.69 -6.49 -4.04
C LYS A 52 7.83 -7.57 -3.39
N SER A 53 7.25 -7.30 -2.22
CA SER A 53 6.35 -8.21 -1.51
C SER A 53 5.08 -8.46 -2.30
N MET A 54 4.45 -7.42 -2.87
CA MET A 54 3.29 -7.57 -3.76
C MET A 54 3.62 -8.44 -4.99
N VAL A 55 4.74 -8.17 -5.67
CA VAL A 55 5.16 -8.97 -6.84
C VAL A 55 5.45 -10.43 -6.46
N ARG A 56 6.12 -10.65 -5.33
CA ARG A 56 6.38 -11.99 -4.78
C ARG A 56 5.08 -12.74 -4.49
N ASP A 57 4.05 -12.04 -4.04
CA ASP A 57 2.73 -12.60 -3.76
C ASP A 57 1.87 -12.78 -5.04
N GLY A 58 2.44 -12.52 -6.21
CA GLY A 58 1.85 -12.79 -7.53
C GLY A 58 1.17 -11.57 -8.19
N ASP A 59 1.24 -10.39 -7.59
CA ASP A 59 0.65 -9.18 -8.17
C ASP A 59 1.47 -8.69 -9.37
N ASN A 60 0.83 -8.62 -10.53
CA ASN A 60 1.46 -8.23 -11.80
C ASN A 60 0.84 -7.00 -12.46
N ARG A 61 -0.26 -6.46 -11.90
CA ARG A 61 -0.96 -5.29 -12.42
C ARG A 61 -1.31 -4.34 -11.28
N PHE A 62 -0.85 -3.10 -11.38
CA PHE A 62 -1.01 -2.07 -10.36
C PHE A 62 -1.84 -0.91 -10.88
N VAL A 63 -2.82 -0.48 -10.09
CA VAL A 63 -3.64 0.69 -10.36
C VAL A 63 -3.29 1.77 -9.34
N GLU A 64 -2.86 2.95 -9.81
CA GLU A 64 -2.66 4.11 -8.92
C GLU A 64 -3.96 4.89 -8.82
N ILE A 65 -4.58 4.81 -7.65
CA ILE A 65 -5.79 5.56 -7.31
C ILE A 65 -5.38 6.93 -6.77
N GLY A 66 -5.73 7.99 -7.50
CA GLY A 66 -5.34 9.36 -7.20
C GLY A 66 -4.61 10.04 -8.37
N PRO A 67 -4.60 11.38 -8.40
CA PRO A 67 -4.11 12.14 -9.54
C PRO A 67 -2.60 11.95 -9.76
N GLY A 68 -2.19 11.91 -11.02
CA GLY A 68 -0.79 11.87 -11.40
C GLY A 68 -0.30 10.47 -11.81
N LYS A 69 1.02 10.26 -11.69
CA LYS A 69 1.69 9.04 -12.17
C LYS A 69 2.93 8.66 -11.36
N VAL A 70 3.04 9.17 -10.13
CA VAL A 70 4.27 9.04 -9.34
C VAL A 70 4.45 7.59 -8.92
N LEU A 71 3.42 6.98 -8.33
CA LEU A 71 3.54 5.60 -7.84
C LEU A 71 3.73 4.61 -9.00
N ARG A 72 3.02 4.79 -10.13
CA ARG A 72 3.28 3.97 -11.34
C ARG A 72 4.72 4.09 -11.83
N GLY A 73 5.25 5.32 -11.88
CA GLY A 73 6.63 5.58 -12.26
C GLY A 73 7.64 4.91 -11.31
N LEU A 74 7.39 4.97 -10.00
CA LEU A 74 8.21 4.30 -8.99
C LEU A 74 8.12 2.77 -9.09
N ILE A 75 6.93 2.21 -9.25
CA ILE A 75 6.71 0.77 -9.42
C ILE A 75 7.48 0.26 -10.64
N LYS A 76 7.41 0.94 -11.78
CA LYS A 76 8.17 0.58 -13.00
C LYS A 76 9.69 0.60 -12.83
N ARG A 77 10.21 1.44 -11.93
CA ARG A 77 11.65 1.46 -11.59
C ARG A 77 12.04 0.28 -10.70
N ILE A 78 11.12 -0.20 -9.85
CA ILE A 78 11.34 -1.30 -8.92
C ILE A 78 11.17 -2.66 -9.62
N SER A 79 10.13 -2.79 -10.45
CA SER A 79 9.81 -3.99 -11.23
C SER A 79 9.38 -3.59 -12.63
N LYS A 80 10.14 -4.03 -13.65
CA LYS A 80 9.90 -3.62 -15.04
C LYS A 80 8.78 -4.42 -15.72
N ASP A 81 8.58 -5.66 -15.26
CA ASP A 81 7.72 -6.66 -15.91
C ASP A 81 6.24 -6.58 -15.51
N VAL A 82 5.88 -5.65 -14.62
CA VAL A 82 4.50 -5.47 -14.14
C VAL A 82 3.75 -4.42 -14.94
N GLU A 83 2.45 -4.55 -15.09
CA GLU A 83 1.57 -3.54 -15.67
C GLU A 83 1.25 -2.44 -14.63
N THR A 84 1.19 -1.18 -15.05
CA THR A 84 0.83 -0.05 -14.20
C THR A 84 -0.14 0.87 -14.93
N VAL A 85 -1.29 1.22 -14.34
CA VAL A 85 -2.35 2.01 -15.02
C VAL A 85 -3.01 3.09 -14.17
N GLY A 86 -3.48 4.11 -14.88
CA GLY A 86 -4.47 5.15 -14.51
C GLY A 86 -5.69 4.67 -13.80
N TYR A 87 -6.05 5.25 -12.65
CA TYR A 87 -7.47 5.25 -12.32
C TYR A 87 -8.26 6.07 -13.37
N GLU A 88 -7.71 7.17 -13.87
CA GLU A 88 -8.34 7.98 -14.93
C GLU A 88 -8.44 7.20 -16.25
N GLU A 89 -7.45 6.34 -16.53
CA GLU A 89 -7.43 5.51 -17.74
C GLU A 89 -8.43 4.35 -17.65
N ILE A 90 -8.75 3.88 -16.45
CA ILE A 90 -9.81 2.90 -16.21
C ILE A 90 -11.18 3.56 -16.40
N LEU A 91 -11.41 4.72 -15.77
CA LEU A 91 -12.71 5.42 -15.84
C LEU A 91 -13.08 5.92 -17.24
N ARG A 92 -12.11 6.17 -18.12
CA ARG A 92 -12.34 6.61 -19.51
C ARG A 92 -12.62 5.46 -20.48
N LYS A 93 -12.51 4.21 -20.04
CA LYS A 93 -12.75 3.02 -20.86
C LYS A 93 -14.17 2.46 -20.71
N GLU A 94 -15.03 3.14 -19.96
CA GLU A 94 -16.49 2.96 -19.94
C GLU A 94 -17.16 4.14 -20.66
#